data_AF-A0AAJ0DEK5-F1
#
_entry.id   AF-A0AAJ0DEK5-F1
#
_cell.length_a   1.000
_cell.length_b   1.000
_cell.length_c   1.000
_cell.angle_alpha   90.00
_cell.angle_beta   90.00
_cell.angle_gamma   90.00
#
_symmetry.space_group_name_H-M   'P 1'
#
loop_
_entity.id
_entity.type
_entity.pdbx_description
1 polymer ?
#
loop_
_entity_poly.entity_id
_entity_poly.type
_entity_poly.pdbx_seq_one_letter_code
_entity_poly.pdbx_strand_id
1 'polypeptide(L)'
;MATTTTITPVATAAYKWTPASDRTLLLFALGRQLVSADFRMIAVMLPGTPTRAKVRARLVILRARQLVVVAATSLTAPSTTIPAV
;
A
#
# COMPACT_ATOMS: atom_id res chain seq x y z
N MET A 1 -36.41 13.46 -33.14
CA MET A 1 -35.86 14.21 -31.99
C MET A 1 -34.96 13.25 -31.21
N ALA A 2 -33.65 13.52 -31.13
CA ALA A 2 -32.69 12.63 -30.47
C ALA A 2 -32.36 13.16 -29.07
N THR A 3 -32.70 12.39 -28.04
CA THR A 3 -32.32 12.65 -26.65
C THR A 3 -30.89 12.18 -26.41
N THR A 4 -29.94 13.11 -26.42
CA THR A 4 -28.55 12.87 -26.01
C THR A 4 -28.47 12.89 -24.48
N THR A 5 -28.37 11.72 -23.85
CA THR A 5 -28.12 11.60 -22.41
C THR A 5 -26.65 11.92 -22.13
N THR A 6 -26.38 13.13 -21.63
CA THR A 6 -25.05 13.52 -21.13
C THR A 6 -24.72 12.71 -19.88
N ILE A 7 -23.76 11.78 -20.01
CA ILE A 7 -23.23 11.00 -18.90
C ILE A 7 -22.16 11.86 -18.21
N THR A 8 -22.52 12.56 -17.14
CA THR A 8 -21.55 13.30 -16.33
C THR A 8 -20.61 12.28 -15.67
N PRO A 9 -19.29 12.28 -15.97
CA PRO A 9 -18.37 11.38 -15.27
C PRO A 9 -18.35 11.81 -13.81
N VAL A 10 -18.90 10.98 -12.92
CA VAL A 10 -18.79 11.18 -11.48
C VAL A 10 -17.30 11.15 -11.16
N ALA A 11 -16.73 12.31 -10.85
CA ALA A 11 -15.34 12.42 -10.43
C ALA A 11 -15.18 11.57 -9.18
N THR A 12 -14.66 10.35 -9.33
CA THR A 12 -14.34 9.47 -8.20
C THR A 12 -13.38 10.22 -7.30
N ALA A 13 -13.87 10.69 -6.15
CA ALA A 13 -13.06 11.36 -5.15
C ALA A 13 -11.76 10.56 -4.94
N ALA A 14 -10.62 11.24 -5.07
CA ALA A 14 -9.33 10.62 -4.84
C ALA A 14 -9.30 10.13 -3.39
N TYR A 15 -8.96 8.85 -3.19
CA TYR A 15 -8.88 8.29 -1.86
C TYR A 15 -7.67 8.93 -1.16
N LYS A 16 -7.90 9.60 -0.02
CA LYS A 16 -6.83 10.26 0.73
C LYS A 16 -6.11 9.23 1.60
N TRP A 17 -4.90 8.86 1.22
CA TRP A 17 -4.03 8.00 2.03
C TRP A 17 -3.56 8.75 3.28
N THR A 18 -3.75 8.13 4.45
CA THR A 18 -3.25 8.64 5.73
C THR A 18 -2.15 7.73 6.26
N PRO A 19 -1.28 8.20 7.17
CA PRO A 19 -0.29 7.35 7.82
C PRO A 19 -0.92 6.14 8.55
N ALA A 20 -2.11 6.30 9.11
CA ALA A 20 -2.86 5.22 9.75
C ALA A 20 -3.32 4.16 8.72
N SER A 21 -3.83 4.60 7.57
CA SER A 21 -4.20 3.72 6.46
C SER A 21 -2.99 2.95 5.91
N ASP A 22 -1.85 3.63 5.74
CA ASP A 22 -0.61 3.03 5.27
C ASP A 22 -0.06 2.00 6.27
N ARG A 23 -0.08 2.31 7.57
CA ARG A 23 0.31 1.36 8.63
C ARG A 23 -0.56 0.11 8.61
N THR A 24 -1.87 0.29 8.48
CA THR A 24 -2.84 -0.82 8.39
C THR A 24 -2.51 -1.71 7.18
N LEU A 25 -2.30 -1.09 6.01
CA LEU A 25 -1.89 -1.79 4.79
C LEU A 25 -0.61 -2.62 4.97
N LEU A 26 0.40 -2.05 5.61
CA LEU A 26 1.66 -2.73 5.87
C LEU A 26 1.50 -3.89 6.84
N LEU A 27 0.72 -3.74 7.91
CA LEU A 27 0.43 -4.82 8.86
C LEU A 27 -0.33 -5.98 8.22
N PHE A 28 -1.30 -5.69 7.35
CA PHE A 28 -1.99 -6.71 6.57
C PHE A 28 -1.08 -7.41 5.56
N ALA A 29 -0.08 -6.73 5.03
CA ALA A 29 0.87 -7.28 4.06
C ALA A 29 2.13 -7.88 4.70
N LEU A 30 2.27 -7.80 6.03
CA LEU A 30 3.47 -8.24 6.74
C LEU A 30 3.58 -9.77 6.71
N GLY A 31 4.72 -10.28 6.25
CA GLY A 31 5.04 -11.71 6.26
C GLY A 31 4.18 -12.59 5.35
N ARG A 32 3.34 -12.01 4.49
CA ARG A 32 2.42 -12.75 3.62
C ARG A 32 2.40 -12.24 2.19
N GLN A 33 2.17 -13.16 1.26
CA GLN A 33 1.94 -12.86 -0.14
C GLN A 33 0.43 -12.62 -0.34
N LEU A 34 0.06 -11.35 -0.52
CA LEU A 34 -1.34 -10.98 -0.70
C LEU A 34 -1.83 -11.38 -2.11
N VAL A 35 -2.98 -12.05 -2.16
CA VAL A 35 -3.68 -12.42 -3.40
C VAL A 35 -4.83 -11.45 -3.70
N SER A 36 -5.42 -11.57 -4.88
CA SER A 36 -6.49 -10.69 -5.37
C SER A 36 -7.67 -10.55 -4.38
N ALA A 37 -7.99 -11.61 -3.63
CA ALA A 37 -9.06 -11.59 -2.62
C ALA A 37 -8.71 -10.71 -1.41
N ASP A 38 -7.46 -10.74 -0.95
CA ASP A 38 -7.02 -9.98 0.22
C ASP A 38 -7.12 -8.48 -0.02
N PHE A 39 -6.78 -8.01 -1.23
CA PHE A 39 -6.91 -6.59 -1.57
C PHE A 39 -8.35 -6.08 -1.48
N ARG A 40 -9.34 -6.95 -1.75
CA ARG A 40 -10.76 -6.60 -1.59
C ARG A 40 -11.13 -6.54 -0.12
N MET A 41 -10.63 -7.45 0.71
CA MET A 41 -10.88 -7.44 2.14
C MET A 41 -10.26 -6.20 2.81
N ILE A 42 -9.00 -5.89 2.46
CA ILE A 42 -8.30 -4.70 2.97
C ILE A 42 -8.99 -3.40 2.53
N ALA A 43 -9.49 -3.36 1.29
CA ALA A 43 -10.28 -2.24 0.80
C ALA A 43 -11.53 -1.96 1.65
N VAL A 44 -12.22 -2.98 2.14
CA VAL A 44 -13.41 -2.84 3.00
C VAL A 44 -13.03 -2.37 4.40
N MET A 45 -11.88 -2.79 4.92
CA MET A 45 -11.38 -2.42 6.24
C MET A 45 -10.86 -0.97 6.31
N LEU A 46 -10.57 -0.35 5.17
CA LEU A 46 -10.02 1.01 5.11
C LEU A 46 -11.15 2.06 5.10
N PRO A 47 -11.04 3.12 5.92
CA PRO A 47 -12.03 4.19 5.96
C PRO A 47 -12.07 4.89 4.60
N GLY A 48 -13.24 4.98 3.95
CA GLY A 48 -13.42 5.54 2.61
C GLY A 48 -13.30 4.53 1.46
N THR A 49 -13.26 3.22 1.77
CA THR A 49 -13.42 2.10 0.82
C THR A 49 -12.66 2.27 -0.51
N PRO A 50 -11.32 2.36 -0.48
CA PRO A 50 -10.52 2.47 -1.70
C PRO A 50 -10.72 1.24 -2.59
N THR A 51 -10.62 1.40 -3.90
CA THR A 51 -10.72 0.24 -4.81
C THR A 51 -9.52 -0.69 -4.66
N ARG A 52 -9.70 -1.98 -4.98
CA ARG A 52 -8.62 -2.99 -4.98
C ARG A 52 -7.35 -2.52 -5.72
N ALA A 53 -7.54 -1.79 -6.83
CA ALA A 53 -6.46 -1.28 -7.66
C ALA A 53 -5.64 -0.23 -6.92
N LYS A 54 -6.30 0.70 -6.21
CA LYS A 54 -5.65 1.72 -5.39
C LYS A 54 -4.87 1.09 -4.24
N VAL A 55 -5.45 0.08 -3.56
CA VAL A 55 -4.79 -0.66 -2.48
C VAL A 55 -3.52 -1.37 -2.98
N ARG A 56 -3.60 -2.09 -4.10
CA ARG A 56 -2.44 -2.76 -4.70
C ARG A 56 -1.35 -1.77 -5.10
N ALA A 57 -1.71 -0.69 -5.78
CA ALA A 57 -0.77 0.35 -6.19
C ALA A 57 -0.06 0.99 -4.99
N ARG A 58 -0.81 1.30 -3.92
CA ARG A 58 -0.24 1.87 -2.69
C ARG A 58 0.72 0.91 -2.01
N LEU A 59 0.36 -0.37 -1.93
CA LEU A 59 1.20 -1.37 -1.29
C LEU A 59 2.54 -1.56 -2.02
N VAL A 60 2.55 -1.54 -3.36
CA VAL A 60 3.79 -1.63 -4.14
C VAL A 60 4.72 -0.46 -3.80
N ILE A 61 4.19 0.77 -3.72
CA ILE A 61 4.95 1.96 -3.35
C ILE A 61 5.51 1.83 -1.93
N LEU A 62 4.69 1.37 -0.97
CA LEU A 62 5.11 1.20 0.43
C LEU A 62 6.20 0.13 0.58
N ARG A 63 6.09 -1.01 -0.12
CA ARG A 63 7.13 -2.05 -0.11
C ARG A 63 8.43 -1.58 -0.77
N ALA A 64 8.35 -0.84 -1.88
CA ALA A 64 9.54 -0.25 -2.51
C ALA A 64 10.26 0.69 -1.54
N ARG A 65 9.52 1.54 -0.82
CA ARG A 65 10.10 2.42 0.22
C ARG A 65 10.71 1.64 1.38
N GLN A 66 10.06 0.56 1.83
CA GLN A 66 10.62 -0.31 2.87
C GLN A 66 11.92 -0.97 2.42
N LEU A 67 12.01 -1.46 1.18
CA LEU A 67 13.26 -2.03 0.65
C LEU A 67 14.38 -1.00 0.61
N VAL A 68 14.09 0.26 0.25
CA VAL A 68 15.08 1.35 0.29
C VAL A 68 15.54 1.64 1.72
N VAL A 69 14.63 1.70 2.68
CA VAL A 69 14.98 1.91 4.09
C VAL A 69 15.78 0.74 4.62
N VAL A 70 15.37 -0.51 4.37
CA VAL A 70 16.12 -1.71 4.78
C VAL A 70 17.50 -1.71 4.13
N ALA A 71 17.62 -1.46 2.83
CA ALA A 71 18.91 -1.37 2.15
C ALA A 71 19.82 -0.28 2.78
N ALA A 72 19.26 0.88 3.11
CA ALA A 72 19.98 1.93 3.83
C ALA A 72 20.38 1.49 5.26
N THR A 73 19.52 0.75 5.94
CA THR A 73 19.80 0.25 7.30
C THR A 73 20.85 -0.86 7.29
N SER A 74 20.82 -1.74 6.28
CA SER A 74 21.81 -2.80 6.05
C SER A 74 23.20 -2.22 5.76
N LEU A 75 23.27 -1.08 5.06
CA LEU A 75 24.52 -0.38 4.78
C LEU A 75 25.12 0.29 6.03
N THR A 76 24.33 0.42 7.11
CA THR A 76 24.73 1.05 8.36
C THR A 76 24.85 0.04 9.51
N ALA A 77 24.84 -1.26 9.23
CA ALA A 77 25.15 -2.26 10.25
C ALA A 77 26.65 -2.14 10.60
N PRO A 78 27.03 -1.78 11.84
CA PRO A 78 28.42 -1.90 12.24
C PRO A 78 28.77 -3.39 12.20
N SER A 79 29.76 -3.74 11.37
CA SER A 79 30.42 -5.04 11.43
C SER A 79 30.82 -5.27 12.89
N THR A 80 30.03 -6.08 13.58
CA THR A 80 30.39 -6.55 14.91
C THR A 80 31.42 -7.63 14.67
N THR A 81 32.67 -7.21 14.50
CA THR A 81 33.84 -8.08 14.59
C THR A 81 33.80 -8.64 16.00
N ILE A 82 33.34 -9.88 16.13
CA ILE A 82 33.45 -10.65 17.37
C ILE A 82 34.92 -11.04 17.48
N PRO A 83 35.71 -10.52 18.44
CA PRO A 83 37.03 -11.09 18.68
C PRO A 83 36.83 -12.48 19.29
N ALA A 84 37.31 -13.50 18.58
CA ALA A 84 37.44 -14.84 19.14
C ALA A 84 38.50 -14.78 20.26
N VAL A 85 38.08 -15.12 21.48
CA VAL A 85 38.96 -15.45 22.62
C VAL A 85 39.29 -16.93 22.55
#